data_AF-A0A2V5VCY2-F1
#
_entry.id   AF-A0A2V5VCY2-F1
#
_cell.length_a   1.000
_cell.length_b   1.000
_cell.length_c   1.000
_cell.angle_alpha   90.00
_cell.angle_beta   90.00
_cell.angle_gamma   90.00
#
_symmetry.space_group_name_H-M   'P 1'
#
loop_
_entity.id
_entity.type
_entity.pdbx_description
1 polymer ?
#
loop_
_entity_poly.entity_id
_entity_poly.type
_entity_poly.pdbx_seq_one_letter_code
_entity_poly.pdbx_strand_id
1 'polypeptide(L)'
;MSEEFKFKPGEGLPGRVWTSKQPVWVRDATRETNFPRMAAASQMGVKAGVGIPVLADDEVVAVIEFFLLETREEDERQRKLISAIAAQLGGVIQRKRAEQELRENEEQFHVAREIQQRLFPKAAPQVPGFDIAGLSHAAEATGGDYFDYLPMLRDRLGVVVGDVTGHGIGPALLMAETRAYLRILARNREDVGEILTRANRVLAEDIGYERFITMLLVGLDPQKRTFTYANAGHPAGYVLGAAGEIKAQLKRTGLPLGIKPDVAYPPAIATGLSLGDILLLLTDGIEEAMSPDETIFGTERILEIARANREKSAREIVDALYAAVRQFAQNTPQLDDVTAVVIKTV
;
A
#
# COMPACT_ATOMS: atom_id res chain seq x y z
N MET A 1 -17.80 -42.75 -17.34
CA MET A 1 -17.40 -42.62 -18.77
C MET A 1 -17.25 -41.16 -19.22
N SER A 2 -18.16 -40.24 -18.90
CA SER A 2 -18.04 -38.85 -19.38
C SER A 2 -17.09 -37.96 -18.57
N GLU A 3 -16.88 -38.21 -17.27
CA GLU A 3 -16.06 -37.36 -16.40
C GLU A 3 -14.56 -37.37 -16.73
N GLU A 4 -14.05 -38.44 -17.32
CA GLU A 4 -12.62 -38.59 -17.65
C GLU A 4 -12.31 -38.30 -19.13
N PHE A 5 -13.34 -38.15 -19.98
CA PHE A 5 -13.16 -37.97 -21.42
C PHE A 5 -12.84 -36.50 -21.74
N LYS A 6 -11.65 -36.25 -22.31
CA LYS A 6 -11.21 -34.91 -22.71
C LYS A 6 -11.36 -34.74 -24.22
N PHE A 7 -11.98 -33.64 -24.64
CA PHE A 7 -12.09 -33.24 -26.04
C PHE A 7 -10.94 -32.31 -26.42
N LYS A 8 -10.37 -32.48 -27.62
CA LYS A 8 -9.46 -31.47 -28.18
C LYS A 8 -10.26 -30.28 -28.72
N PRO A 9 -9.63 -29.09 -28.85
CA PRO A 9 -10.22 -27.98 -29.57
C PRO A 9 -10.67 -28.40 -30.98
N GLY A 10 -11.89 -28.04 -31.37
CA GLY A 10 -12.53 -28.43 -32.63
C GLY A 10 -13.10 -29.85 -32.69
N GLU A 11 -12.88 -30.67 -31.66
CA GLU A 11 -13.31 -32.08 -31.63
C GLU A 11 -14.67 -32.26 -30.94
N GLY A 12 -15.58 -32.97 -31.59
CA GLY A 12 -16.94 -33.16 -31.11
C GLY A 12 -17.75 -31.86 -31.09
N LEU A 13 -18.99 -31.96 -30.58
CA LEU A 13 -19.79 -30.77 -30.31
C LEU A 13 -19.13 -29.79 -29.32
N PRO A 14 -18.54 -30.20 -28.19
CA PRO A 14 -18.05 -29.25 -27.20
C PRO A 14 -16.73 -28.59 -27.64
N GLY A 15 -15.83 -29.32 -28.31
CA GLY A 15 -14.59 -28.75 -28.85
C GLY A 15 -14.85 -27.77 -30.00
N ARG A 16 -15.88 -28.00 -30.83
CA ARG A 16 -16.29 -27.04 -31.87
C ARG A 16 -16.78 -25.72 -31.27
N VAL A 17 -17.64 -25.78 -30.25
CA VAL A 17 -18.13 -24.60 -29.54
C VAL A 17 -17.00 -23.86 -28.83
N TRP A 18 -16.11 -24.61 -28.19
CA TRP A 18 -14.92 -24.05 -27.52
C TRP A 18 -14.06 -23.24 -28.49
N THR A 19 -13.75 -23.79 -29.66
CA THR A 19 -12.92 -23.12 -30.66
C THR A 19 -13.64 -21.96 -31.35
N SER A 20 -14.91 -22.13 -31.70
CA SER A 20 -15.66 -21.10 -32.44
C SER A 20 -16.11 -19.93 -31.56
N LYS A 21 -16.23 -20.14 -30.24
CA LYS A 21 -16.90 -19.24 -29.29
C LYS A 21 -18.35 -18.92 -29.69
N GLN A 22 -18.97 -19.78 -30.50
CA GLN A 22 -20.32 -19.62 -31.03
C GLN A 22 -21.16 -20.88 -30.75
N PRO A 23 -22.49 -20.74 -30.59
CA PRO A 23 -23.37 -21.89 -30.53
C PRO A 23 -23.22 -22.79 -31.77
N VAL A 24 -23.22 -24.10 -31.57
CA VAL A 24 -23.18 -25.09 -32.66
C VAL A 24 -24.38 -26.01 -32.53
N TRP A 25 -25.15 -26.14 -33.61
CA TRP A 25 -26.29 -27.06 -33.71
C TRP A 25 -25.90 -28.31 -34.49
N VAL A 26 -26.30 -29.47 -33.98
CA VAL A 26 -26.20 -30.77 -34.63
C VAL A 26 -27.63 -31.26 -34.85
N ARG A 27 -28.09 -31.18 -36.09
CA ARG A 27 -29.46 -31.56 -36.49
C ARG A 27 -29.70 -33.07 -36.39
N ASP A 28 -28.71 -33.83 -36.81
CA ASP A 28 -28.74 -35.30 -36.82
C ASP A 28 -27.36 -35.85 -36.47
N ALA A 29 -27.19 -36.19 -35.19
CA ALA A 29 -25.94 -36.71 -34.65
C ALA A 29 -25.51 -38.00 -35.36
N THR A 30 -26.43 -38.84 -35.81
CA THR A 30 -26.10 -40.11 -36.48
C THR A 30 -25.37 -39.94 -37.81
N ARG A 31 -25.43 -38.72 -38.38
CA ARG A 31 -24.77 -38.34 -39.64
C ARG A 31 -23.49 -37.52 -39.42
N GLU A 32 -23.13 -37.22 -38.18
CA GLU A 32 -21.91 -36.48 -37.85
C GLU A 32 -20.68 -37.39 -37.89
N THR A 33 -19.67 -36.98 -38.65
CA THR A 33 -18.35 -37.63 -38.65
C THR A 33 -17.48 -37.17 -37.47
N ASN A 34 -17.70 -35.97 -36.96
CA ASN A 34 -16.98 -35.38 -35.82
C ASN A 34 -17.82 -35.47 -34.53
N PHE A 35 -18.08 -36.71 -34.08
CA PHE A 35 -18.81 -36.98 -32.85
C PHE A 35 -18.14 -38.15 -32.10
N PRO A 36 -17.05 -37.89 -31.34
CA PRO A 36 -16.19 -38.92 -30.75
C PRO A 36 -16.92 -39.96 -29.87
N ARG A 37 -18.08 -39.60 -29.31
CA ARG A 37 -18.89 -40.47 -28.43
C ARG A 37 -20.09 -41.11 -29.15
N MET A 38 -20.02 -41.32 -30.45
CA MET A 38 -21.18 -41.78 -31.26
C MET A 38 -21.78 -43.10 -30.77
N ALA A 39 -20.95 -44.08 -30.39
CA ALA A 39 -21.42 -45.37 -29.90
C ALA A 39 -22.27 -45.23 -28.63
N ALA A 40 -21.80 -44.43 -27.66
CA ALA A 40 -22.53 -44.17 -26.41
C ALA A 40 -23.80 -43.34 -26.68
N ALA A 41 -23.72 -42.31 -27.53
CA ALA A 41 -24.85 -41.47 -27.92
C ALA A 41 -25.95 -42.29 -28.61
N SER A 42 -25.58 -43.22 -29.49
CA SER A 42 -26.51 -44.11 -30.19
C SER A 42 -27.25 -45.05 -29.23
N GLN A 43 -26.54 -45.63 -28.25
CA GLN A 43 -27.16 -46.48 -27.23
C GLN A 43 -28.18 -45.72 -26.38
N MET A 44 -27.95 -44.43 -26.14
CA MET A 44 -28.85 -43.55 -25.40
C MET A 44 -29.95 -42.93 -26.29
N GLY A 45 -29.95 -43.22 -27.60
CA GLY A 45 -30.93 -42.69 -28.55
C GLY A 45 -30.76 -41.21 -28.88
N VAL A 46 -29.60 -40.60 -28.61
CA VAL A 46 -29.32 -39.20 -28.95
C VAL A 46 -29.32 -39.04 -30.47
N LYS A 47 -30.16 -38.14 -30.98
CA LYS A 47 -30.31 -37.86 -32.41
C LYS A 47 -30.00 -36.42 -32.78
N ALA A 48 -30.09 -35.46 -31.86
CA ALA A 48 -29.69 -34.08 -32.13
C ALA A 48 -29.02 -33.48 -30.90
N GLY A 49 -28.37 -32.33 -31.07
CA GLY A 49 -27.84 -31.60 -29.93
C GLY A 49 -27.46 -30.16 -30.26
N VAL A 50 -27.32 -29.35 -29.23
CA VAL A 50 -26.82 -27.99 -29.32
C VAL A 50 -25.79 -27.76 -28.23
N GLY A 51 -24.64 -27.23 -28.63
CA GLY A 51 -23.62 -26.80 -27.71
C GLY A 51 -23.58 -25.28 -27.67
N ILE A 52 -23.53 -24.69 -26.48
CA ILE A 52 -23.58 -23.25 -26.28
C ILE A 52 -22.41 -22.84 -25.38
N PRO A 53 -21.62 -21.84 -25.79
CA PRO A 53 -20.52 -21.37 -24.98
C PRO A 53 -21.04 -20.53 -23.81
N VAL A 54 -20.45 -20.74 -22.63
CA VAL A 54 -20.53 -19.81 -21.51
C VAL A 54 -19.26 -18.98 -21.57
N LEU A 55 -19.42 -17.68 -21.84
CA LEU A 55 -18.32 -16.74 -21.98
C LEU A 55 -18.15 -15.94 -20.69
N ALA A 56 -16.94 -15.87 -20.16
CA ALA A 56 -16.55 -14.83 -19.21
C ALA A 56 -15.54 -13.95 -19.92
N ASP A 57 -15.85 -12.66 -20.09
CA ASP A 57 -15.18 -11.79 -21.05
C ASP A 57 -15.15 -12.42 -22.45
N ASP A 58 -13.97 -12.53 -23.07
CA ASP A 58 -13.78 -13.17 -24.38
C ASP A 58 -13.38 -14.65 -24.29
N GLU A 59 -13.36 -15.24 -23.10
CA GLU A 59 -12.93 -16.63 -22.90
C GLU A 59 -14.11 -17.58 -22.69
N VAL A 60 -14.07 -18.74 -23.34
CA VAL A 60 -15.01 -19.83 -23.08
C VAL A 60 -14.62 -20.47 -21.76
N VAL A 61 -15.46 -20.32 -20.73
CA VAL A 61 -15.22 -20.91 -19.40
C VAL A 61 -15.94 -22.23 -19.22
N ALA A 62 -17.00 -22.47 -20.00
CA ALA A 62 -17.70 -23.74 -20.06
C ALA A 62 -18.43 -23.89 -21.40
N VAL A 63 -18.76 -25.13 -21.76
CA VAL A 63 -19.69 -25.44 -22.85
C VAL A 63 -20.86 -26.21 -22.28
N ILE A 64 -22.08 -25.71 -22.52
CA ILE A 64 -23.31 -26.39 -22.14
C ILE A 64 -23.83 -27.14 -23.36
N GLU A 65 -23.97 -28.46 -23.23
CA GLU A 65 -24.54 -29.31 -24.27
C GLU A 65 -25.97 -29.72 -23.89
N PHE A 66 -26.89 -29.60 -24.84
CA PHE A 66 -28.24 -30.14 -24.74
C PHE A 66 -28.40 -31.18 -25.84
N PHE A 67 -28.86 -32.38 -25.49
CA PHE A 67 -29.09 -33.47 -26.44
C PHE A 67 -30.58 -33.80 -26.53
N LEU A 68 -31.03 -34.17 -27.72
CA LEU A 68 -32.41 -34.56 -28.00
C LEU A 68 -32.45 -35.98 -28.57
N LEU A 69 -33.54 -36.71 -28.30
CA LEU A 69 -33.74 -38.09 -28.77
C LEU A 69 -34.41 -38.17 -30.15
N GLU A 70 -34.71 -37.02 -30.74
CA GLU A 70 -35.28 -36.87 -32.08
C GLU A 70 -34.43 -35.91 -32.92
N THR A 71 -34.45 -36.09 -34.23
CA THR A 71 -33.80 -35.15 -35.16
C THR A 71 -34.59 -33.85 -35.16
N ARG A 72 -33.91 -32.71 -35.07
CA ARG A 72 -34.58 -31.41 -35.00
C ARG A 72 -33.80 -30.35 -35.79
N GLU A 73 -34.53 -29.57 -36.59
CA GLU A 73 -33.98 -28.38 -37.26
C GLU A 73 -33.55 -27.34 -36.23
N GLU A 74 -32.64 -26.45 -36.62
CA GLU A 74 -32.22 -25.36 -35.75
C GLU A 74 -33.43 -24.49 -35.38
N ASP A 75 -33.67 -24.36 -34.07
CA ASP A 75 -34.67 -23.47 -33.52
C ASP A 75 -34.00 -22.20 -33.03
N GLU A 76 -34.07 -21.15 -33.83
CA GLU A 76 -33.40 -19.89 -33.54
C GLU A 76 -33.89 -19.25 -32.23
N ARG A 77 -35.17 -19.43 -31.89
CA ARG A 77 -35.75 -18.90 -30.65
C ARG A 77 -35.17 -19.64 -29.44
N GLN A 78 -35.13 -20.97 -29.50
CA GLN A 78 -34.55 -21.79 -28.43
C GLN A 78 -33.04 -21.53 -28.30
N ARG A 79 -32.32 -21.41 -29.41
CA ARG A 79 -30.89 -21.05 -29.42
C ARG A 79 -30.66 -19.70 -28.75
N LYS A 80 -31.42 -18.66 -29.12
CA LYS A 80 -31.32 -17.33 -28.50
C LYS A 80 -31.62 -17.36 -26.99
N LEU A 81 -32.66 -18.08 -26.58
CA LEU A 81 -33.02 -18.20 -25.16
C LEU A 81 -31.91 -18.85 -24.34
N ILE A 82 -31.37 -19.98 -24.80
CA ILE A 82 -30.33 -20.69 -24.06
C ILE A 82 -29.01 -19.91 -24.09
N SER A 83 -28.68 -19.26 -25.21
CA SER A 83 -27.53 -18.34 -25.27
C SER A 83 -27.66 -17.19 -24.27
N ALA A 84 -28.85 -16.64 -24.06
CA ALA A 84 -29.07 -15.59 -23.06
C ALA A 84 -28.83 -16.11 -21.63
N ILE A 85 -29.26 -17.34 -21.32
CA ILE A 85 -29.00 -17.99 -20.02
C ILE A 85 -27.49 -18.25 -19.85
N ALA A 86 -26.83 -18.75 -20.90
CA ALA A 86 -25.38 -18.99 -20.88
C ALA A 86 -24.59 -17.69 -20.67
N ALA A 87 -25.03 -16.56 -21.25
CA ALA A 87 -24.44 -15.25 -21.01
C ALA A 87 -24.60 -14.80 -19.54
N GLN A 88 -25.77 -15.04 -18.92
CA GLN A 88 -25.96 -14.75 -17.49
C GLN A 88 -25.06 -15.61 -16.60
N LEU A 89 -24.90 -16.90 -16.91
CA LEU A 89 -23.95 -17.78 -16.21
C LEU A 89 -22.52 -17.28 -16.36
N GLY A 90 -22.16 -16.81 -17.55
CA GLY A 90 -20.88 -16.17 -17.84
C GLY A 90 -20.58 -14.99 -16.93
N GLY A 91 -21.53 -14.05 -16.84
CA GLY A 91 -21.42 -12.89 -15.94
C GLY A 91 -21.31 -13.26 -14.46
N VAL A 92 -22.02 -14.31 -14.01
CA VAL A 92 -21.90 -14.81 -12.63
C VAL A 92 -20.50 -15.41 -12.39
N ILE A 93 -19.97 -16.21 -13.32
CA ILE A 93 -18.62 -16.78 -13.21
C ILE A 93 -17.57 -15.68 -13.17
N GLN A 94 -17.68 -14.69 -14.07
CA GLN A 94 -16.79 -13.53 -14.11
C GLN A 94 -16.77 -12.80 -12.76
N ARG A 95 -17.95 -12.45 -12.24
CA ARG A 95 -18.06 -11.78 -10.94
C ARG A 95 -17.43 -12.61 -9.82
N LYS A 96 -17.68 -13.93 -9.80
CA LYS A 96 -17.11 -14.81 -8.77
C LYS A 96 -15.59 -14.89 -8.84
N ARG A 97 -14.99 -14.87 -10.04
CA ARG A 97 -13.54 -14.84 -10.22
C ARG A 97 -12.95 -13.53 -9.73
N ALA A 98 -13.55 -12.40 -10.11
CA ALA A 98 -13.11 -11.09 -9.66
C ALA A 98 -13.21 -10.93 -8.12
N GLU A 99 -14.30 -11.43 -7.51
CA GLU A 99 -14.45 -11.46 -6.05
C GLU A 99 -13.37 -12.31 -5.36
N GLN A 100 -13.01 -13.46 -5.95
CA GLN A 100 -11.97 -14.35 -5.42
C GLN A 100 -10.57 -13.72 -5.54
N GLU A 101 -10.24 -13.14 -6.69
CA GLU A 101 -8.97 -12.43 -6.90
C GLU A 101 -8.83 -11.23 -5.96
N LEU A 102 -9.90 -10.44 -5.79
CA LEU A 102 -9.92 -9.34 -4.84
C LEU A 102 -9.65 -9.84 -3.41
N ARG A 103 -10.33 -10.91 -3.00
CA ARG A 103 -10.14 -11.49 -1.67
C ARG A 103 -8.73 -12.03 -1.46
N GLU A 104 -8.16 -12.72 -2.44
CA GLU A 104 -6.79 -13.22 -2.36
C GLU A 104 -5.78 -12.07 -2.24
N ASN A 105 -6.01 -10.97 -2.95
CA ASN A 105 -5.19 -9.77 -2.86
C ASN A 105 -5.33 -9.09 -1.49
N GLU A 106 -6.55 -8.93 -0.97
CA GLU A 106 -6.81 -8.41 0.38
C GLU A 106 -6.13 -9.23 1.47
N GLU A 107 -6.12 -10.56 1.34
CA GLU A 107 -5.42 -11.45 2.27
C GLU A 107 -3.88 -11.24 2.23
N GLN A 108 -3.30 -11.08 1.04
CA GLN A 108 -1.87 -10.76 0.90
C GLN A 108 -1.51 -9.40 1.51
N PHE A 109 -2.33 -8.37 1.27
CA PHE A 109 -2.15 -7.05 1.85
C PHE A 109 -2.32 -7.06 3.38
N HIS A 110 -3.24 -7.86 3.92
CA HIS A 110 -3.41 -8.01 5.36
C HIS A 110 -2.14 -8.56 6.03
N VAL A 111 -1.51 -9.57 5.43
CA VAL A 111 -0.23 -10.13 5.95
C VAL A 111 0.87 -9.08 5.89
N ALA A 112 0.99 -8.34 4.79
CA ALA A 112 1.99 -7.27 4.65
C ALA A 112 1.79 -6.17 5.72
N ARG A 113 0.54 -5.76 5.94
CA ARG A 113 0.16 -4.81 6.99
C ARG A 113 0.58 -5.29 8.38
N GLU A 114 0.28 -6.54 8.72
CA GLU A 114 0.61 -7.09 10.03
C GLU A 114 2.13 -7.10 10.27
N ILE A 115 2.92 -7.46 9.26
CA ILE A 115 4.38 -7.43 9.32
C ILE A 115 4.87 -5.99 9.52
N GLN A 116 4.37 -5.04 8.71
CA GLN A 116 4.79 -3.64 8.76
C GLN A 116 4.45 -3.00 10.12
N GLN A 117 3.26 -3.26 10.66
CA GLN A 117 2.85 -2.74 11.97
C GLN A 117 3.78 -3.19 13.10
N ARG A 118 4.38 -4.38 13.01
CA ARG A 118 5.36 -4.88 13.98
C ARG A 118 6.72 -4.17 13.89
N LEU A 119 7.00 -3.46 12.79
CA LEU A 119 8.25 -2.72 12.60
C LEU A 119 8.25 -1.39 13.36
N PHE A 120 7.09 -0.73 13.48
CA PHE A 120 6.96 0.53 14.20
C PHE A 120 7.23 0.40 15.71
N PRO A 121 7.64 1.49 16.38
CA PRO A 121 7.76 1.51 17.83
C PRO A 121 6.46 1.17 18.53
N LYS A 122 6.50 0.25 19.50
CA LYS A 122 5.33 -0.11 20.32
C LYS A 122 5.01 0.91 21.42
N ALA A 123 6.02 1.66 21.85
CA ALA A 123 5.93 2.69 22.86
C ALA A 123 7.05 3.71 22.65
N ALA A 124 6.81 4.95 23.07
CA ALA A 124 7.85 5.96 23.12
C ALA A 124 8.89 5.62 24.21
N PRO A 125 10.17 5.91 23.99
CA PRO A 125 11.21 5.70 24.99
C PRO A 125 11.02 6.64 26.17
N GLN A 126 11.37 6.19 27.37
CA GLN A 126 11.43 7.04 28.56
C GLN A 126 12.78 7.74 28.59
N VAL A 127 12.78 9.06 28.36
CA VAL A 127 14.00 9.88 28.32
C VAL A 127 13.89 10.99 29.37
N PRO A 128 14.77 11.04 30.37
CA PRO A 128 14.70 12.08 31.41
C PRO A 128 14.69 13.50 30.83
N GLY A 129 13.73 14.31 31.27
CA GLY A 129 13.55 15.69 30.80
C GLY A 129 12.82 15.84 29.46
N PHE A 130 12.31 14.75 28.89
CA PHE A 130 11.55 14.77 27.64
C PHE A 130 10.27 13.95 27.73
N ASP A 131 9.17 14.53 27.24
CA ASP A 131 7.93 13.83 26.92
C ASP A 131 7.90 13.62 25.39
N ILE A 132 7.78 12.35 24.96
CA ILE A 132 7.93 11.96 23.56
C ILE A 132 6.72 11.13 23.16
N ALA A 133 6.15 11.44 22.02
CA ALA A 133 5.10 10.63 21.41
C ALA A 133 5.21 10.64 19.89
N GLY A 134 4.75 9.56 19.27
CA GLY A 134 4.68 9.45 17.83
C GLY A 134 3.52 8.56 17.41
N LEU A 135 3.01 8.81 16.22
CA LEU A 135 2.02 7.98 15.56
C LEU A 135 2.32 7.90 14.07
N SER A 136 1.82 6.83 13.46
CA SER A 136 1.74 6.69 12.01
C SER A 136 0.45 5.95 11.66
N HIS A 137 -0.31 6.51 10.73
CA HIS A 137 -1.54 5.93 10.20
C HIS A 137 -1.40 5.80 8.70
N ALA A 138 -1.35 4.57 8.19
CA ALA A 138 -1.27 4.31 6.77
C ALA A 138 -2.60 4.65 6.06
N ALA A 139 -2.52 5.16 4.82
CA ALA A 139 -3.67 5.42 3.97
C ALA A 139 -4.26 4.13 3.39
N GLU A 140 -3.38 3.21 2.96
CA GLU A 140 -3.74 1.90 2.42
C GLU A 140 -3.45 0.78 3.44
N ALA A 141 -3.36 -0.48 2.95
CA ALA A 141 -2.98 -1.60 3.79
C ALA A 141 -1.55 -1.48 4.34
N THR A 142 -0.63 -0.94 3.53
CA THR A 142 0.75 -0.65 3.92
C THR A 142 1.13 0.75 3.50
N GLY A 143 2.02 1.38 4.28
CA GLY A 143 2.49 2.75 4.04
C GLY A 143 3.92 2.86 3.50
N GLY A 144 4.25 3.99 2.89
CA GLY A 144 5.63 4.44 2.63
C GLY A 144 6.25 5.13 3.86
N ASP A 145 5.41 5.66 4.74
CA ASP A 145 5.85 6.40 5.92
C ASP A 145 6.64 5.54 6.93
N TYR A 146 7.61 6.19 7.55
CA TYR A 146 8.48 5.62 8.56
C TYR A 146 8.68 6.58 9.72
N PHE A 147 8.53 6.08 10.95
CA PHE A 147 9.13 6.71 12.11
C PHE A 147 9.70 5.68 13.07
N ASP A 148 10.75 6.05 13.79
CA ASP A 148 11.37 5.20 14.80
C ASP A 148 12.11 6.00 15.86
N TYR A 149 12.37 5.33 16.98
CA TYR A 149 13.22 5.78 18.07
C TYR A 149 14.46 4.88 18.10
N LEU A 150 15.59 5.43 17.68
CA LEU A 150 16.84 4.71 17.46
C LEU A 150 17.78 4.95 18.65
N PRO A 151 18.07 3.94 19.51
CA PRO A 151 19.16 4.07 20.47
C PRO A 151 20.47 4.34 19.73
N MET A 152 21.15 5.43 20.08
CA MET A 152 22.41 5.84 19.48
C MET A 152 23.57 5.65 20.44
N LEU A 153 24.79 5.73 19.91
CA LEU A 153 26.01 5.70 20.72
C LEU A 153 26.01 6.83 21.78
N ARG A 154 26.58 6.56 22.96
CA ARG A 154 26.64 7.47 24.13
C ARG A 154 25.27 7.89 24.69
N ASP A 155 24.32 6.96 24.76
CA ASP A 155 22.99 7.17 25.34
C ASP A 155 22.20 8.32 24.69
N ARG A 156 22.54 8.64 23.43
CA ARG A 156 21.78 9.56 22.60
C ARG A 156 20.55 8.86 22.03
N LEU A 157 19.54 9.64 21.67
CA LEU A 157 18.34 9.13 21.01
C LEU A 157 18.24 9.69 19.61
N GLY A 158 18.23 8.80 18.62
CA GLY A 158 17.82 9.12 17.25
C GLY A 158 16.30 9.12 17.15
N VAL A 159 15.72 10.14 16.54
CA VAL A 159 14.32 10.19 16.17
C VAL A 159 14.25 10.45 14.68
N VAL A 160 13.58 9.57 13.95
CA VAL A 160 13.50 9.62 12.50
C VAL A 160 12.05 9.71 12.06
N VAL A 161 11.80 10.54 11.06
CA VAL A 161 10.61 10.51 10.21
C VAL A 161 11.06 10.46 8.75
N GLY A 162 10.33 9.76 7.90
CA GLY A 162 10.63 9.67 6.48
C GLY A 162 9.48 9.10 5.69
N ASP A 163 9.53 9.30 4.39
CA ASP A 163 8.54 8.80 3.44
C ASP A 163 9.25 8.21 2.22
N VAL A 164 8.73 7.07 1.74
CA VAL A 164 9.19 6.37 0.56
C VAL A 164 8.22 6.59 -0.58
N THR A 165 8.70 7.12 -1.69
CA THR A 165 7.83 7.41 -2.85
C THR A 165 7.12 6.18 -3.40
N GLY A 166 5.82 6.32 -3.64
CA GLY A 166 4.95 5.33 -4.29
C GLY A 166 3.87 4.82 -3.35
N HIS A 167 3.13 3.79 -3.78
CA HIS A 167 2.06 3.17 -3.00
C HIS A 167 2.14 1.63 -3.07
N GLY A 168 1.37 0.94 -2.22
CA GLY A 168 1.35 -0.52 -2.13
C GLY A 168 2.53 -1.13 -1.36
N ILE A 169 2.91 -2.37 -1.72
CA ILE A 169 3.88 -3.18 -0.95
C ILE A 169 5.34 -2.71 -1.17
N GLY A 170 5.65 -2.13 -2.34
CA GLY A 170 7.01 -1.72 -2.69
C GLY A 170 7.63 -0.72 -1.70
N PRO A 171 6.99 0.43 -1.43
CA PRO A 171 7.44 1.39 -0.41
C PRO A 171 7.64 0.78 0.98
N ALA A 172 6.74 -0.12 1.40
CA ALA A 172 6.82 -0.77 2.71
C ALA A 172 8.06 -1.67 2.86
N LEU A 173 8.50 -2.35 1.79
CA LEU A 173 9.73 -3.15 1.78
C LEU A 173 10.98 -2.26 1.91
N LEU A 174 11.02 -1.16 1.16
CA LEU A 174 12.12 -0.18 1.24
C LEU A 174 12.17 0.50 2.61
N MET A 175 11.01 0.77 3.23
CA MET A 175 10.94 1.25 4.61
C MET A 175 11.55 0.23 5.57
N ALA A 176 11.20 -1.05 5.45
CA ALA A 176 11.71 -2.10 6.32
C ALA A 176 13.24 -2.26 6.21
N GLU A 177 13.77 -2.18 5.00
CA GLU A 177 15.21 -2.18 4.71
C GLU A 177 15.90 -0.95 5.32
N THR A 178 15.36 0.24 5.04
CA THR A 178 15.86 1.52 5.56
C THR A 178 15.94 1.50 7.08
N ARG A 179 14.88 1.03 7.74
CA ARG A 179 14.85 0.85 9.19
C ARG A 179 15.96 -0.08 9.68
N ALA A 180 16.20 -1.20 9.01
CA ALA A 180 17.24 -2.14 9.40
C ALA A 180 18.63 -1.48 9.36
N TYR A 181 18.95 -0.77 8.28
CA TYR A 181 20.22 -0.06 8.15
C TYR A 181 20.38 1.04 9.20
N LEU A 182 19.36 1.89 9.39
CA LEU A 182 19.42 2.97 10.38
C LEU A 182 19.61 2.46 11.80
N ARG A 183 18.91 1.39 12.19
CA ARG A 183 19.07 0.78 13.53
C ARG A 183 20.48 0.25 13.77
N ILE A 184 21.11 -0.35 12.76
CA ILE A 184 22.49 -0.85 12.87
C ILE A 184 23.48 0.32 12.93
N LEU A 185 23.32 1.32 12.06
CA LEU A 185 24.22 2.46 11.98
C LEU A 185 24.16 3.34 13.23
N ALA A 186 22.95 3.60 13.75
CA ALA A 186 22.71 4.45 14.92
C ALA A 186 23.40 3.92 16.18
N ARG A 187 23.39 2.59 16.42
CA ARG A 187 23.99 1.98 17.61
C ARG A 187 25.48 2.26 17.77
N ASN A 188 26.18 2.52 16.66
CA ASN A 188 27.64 2.61 16.63
C ASN A 188 28.12 4.01 16.25
N ARG A 189 27.23 5.00 16.13
CA ARG A 189 27.56 6.35 15.66
C ARG A 189 26.79 7.43 16.43
N GLU A 190 27.42 8.59 16.58
CA GLU A 190 26.81 9.78 17.18
C GLU A 190 26.33 10.79 16.12
N ASP A 191 26.96 10.80 14.95
CA ASP A 191 26.72 11.80 13.91
C ASP A 191 25.58 11.37 12.97
N VAL A 192 24.49 12.14 12.99
CA VAL A 192 23.31 11.89 12.16
C VAL A 192 23.58 12.04 10.67
N GLY A 193 24.52 12.91 10.30
CA GLY A 193 24.94 13.10 8.92
C GLY A 193 25.68 11.87 8.38
N GLU A 194 26.65 11.35 9.13
CA GLU A 194 27.36 10.12 8.78
C GLU A 194 26.41 8.92 8.67
N ILE A 195 25.42 8.82 9.57
CA ILE A 195 24.40 7.77 9.51
C ILE A 195 23.63 7.86 8.18
N LEU A 196 23.10 9.03 7.82
CA LEU A 196 22.36 9.19 6.56
C LEU A 196 23.25 9.00 5.32
N THR A 197 24.49 9.48 5.32
CA THR A 197 25.43 9.27 4.21
C THR A 197 25.71 7.79 3.98
N ARG A 198 25.91 7.01 5.05
CA ARG A 198 26.14 5.57 4.91
C ARG A 198 24.88 4.82 4.52
N ALA A 199 23.74 5.17 5.09
CA ALA A 199 22.46 4.59 4.71
C ALA A 199 22.17 4.84 3.22
N ASN A 200 22.34 6.07 2.75
CA ASN A 200 22.16 6.44 1.34
C ASN A 200 23.04 5.61 0.40
N ARG A 201 24.31 5.39 0.75
CA ARG A 201 25.23 4.66 -0.11
C ARG A 201 24.75 3.22 -0.36
N VAL A 202 24.25 2.55 0.68
CA VAL A 202 23.72 1.19 0.54
C VAL A 202 22.37 1.22 -0.16
N LEU A 203 21.44 2.06 0.33
CA LEU A 203 20.11 2.18 -0.24
C LEU A 203 20.12 2.57 -1.72
N ALA A 204 21.06 3.38 -2.19
CA ALA A 204 21.16 3.76 -3.60
C ALA A 204 21.64 2.60 -4.52
N GLU A 205 22.17 1.52 -3.97
CA GLU A 205 22.47 0.29 -4.73
C GLU A 205 21.20 -0.56 -4.92
N ASP A 206 20.29 -0.52 -3.94
CA ASP A 206 19.05 -1.30 -3.91
C ASP A 206 17.85 -0.56 -4.55
N ILE A 207 17.84 0.77 -4.42
CA ILE A 207 16.80 1.66 -4.94
C ILE A 207 17.10 1.97 -6.42
N GLY A 208 16.22 1.50 -7.31
CA GLY A 208 16.26 1.89 -8.73
C GLY A 208 15.94 3.37 -8.96
N TYR A 209 16.18 3.87 -10.18
CA TYR A 209 16.08 5.30 -10.53
C TYR A 209 14.68 5.95 -10.35
N GLU A 210 13.63 5.17 -10.14
CA GLU A 210 12.23 5.65 -10.05
C GLU A 210 11.76 5.89 -8.61
N ARG A 211 12.56 5.52 -7.60
CA ARG A 211 12.18 5.67 -6.20
C ARG A 211 13.22 6.47 -5.42
N PHE A 212 12.77 7.15 -4.38
CA PHE A 212 13.62 7.80 -3.40
C PHE A 212 12.96 7.80 -2.04
N ILE A 213 13.75 8.11 -1.02
CA ILE A 213 13.28 8.17 0.37
C ILE A 213 13.60 9.55 0.91
N THR A 214 12.57 10.30 1.28
CA THR A 214 12.76 11.53 2.04
C THR A 214 12.95 11.20 3.51
N MET A 215 13.86 11.87 4.21
CA MET A 215 14.12 11.55 5.62
C MET A 215 14.64 12.71 6.45
N LEU A 216 14.13 12.83 7.67
CA LEU A 216 14.64 13.72 8.70
C LEU A 216 15.07 12.88 9.90
N LEU A 217 16.39 12.88 10.19
CA LEU A 217 16.97 12.22 11.35
C LEU A 217 17.45 13.27 12.36
N VAL A 218 16.89 13.24 13.56
CA VAL A 218 17.26 14.06 14.71
C VAL A 218 18.05 13.20 15.70
N GLY A 219 19.18 13.69 16.18
CA GLY A 219 19.97 13.09 17.26
C GLY A 219 19.87 13.94 18.52
N LEU A 220 19.11 13.48 19.51
CA LEU A 220 18.91 14.11 20.80
C LEU A 220 20.03 13.71 21.78
N ASP A 221 20.61 14.68 22.47
CA ASP A 221 21.50 14.50 23.63
C ASP A 221 20.70 14.88 24.89
N PRO A 222 20.18 13.91 25.66
CA PRO A 222 19.33 14.20 26.81
C PRO A 222 20.06 14.90 27.95
N GLN A 223 21.36 14.64 28.11
CA GLN A 223 22.18 15.20 29.19
C GLN A 223 22.41 16.70 28.96
N LYS A 224 22.68 17.09 27.71
CA LYS A 224 22.91 18.50 27.35
C LYS A 224 21.63 19.25 26.99
N ARG A 225 20.51 18.54 26.83
CA ARG A 225 19.25 19.06 26.25
C ARG A 225 19.49 19.77 24.93
N THR A 226 20.26 19.13 24.05
CA THR A 226 20.52 19.63 22.70
C THR A 226 20.13 18.59 21.67
N PHE A 227 19.91 19.03 20.44
CA PHE A 227 19.73 18.14 19.31
C PHE A 227 20.58 18.59 18.13
N THR A 228 20.95 17.62 17.28
CA THR A 228 21.47 17.82 15.93
C THR A 228 20.52 17.17 14.95
N TYR A 229 20.53 17.55 13.68
CA TYR A 229 19.70 16.87 12.68
C TYR A 229 20.37 16.84 11.31
N ALA A 230 19.95 15.90 10.47
CA ALA A 230 20.23 15.89 9.04
C ALA A 230 18.91 15.60 8.29
N ASN A 231 18.67 16.32 7.20
CA ASN A 231 17.42 16.25 6.46
C ASN A 231 17.71 15.94 4.98
N ALA A 232 17.48 14.69 4.61
CA ALA A 232 17.57 14.16 3.26
C ALA A 232 16.27 14.41 2.49
N GLY A 233 16.01 15.67 2.13
CA GLY A 233 14.91 16.05 1.24
C GLY A 233 13.49 16.02 1.84
N HIS A 234 13.33 15.70 3.12
CA HIS A 234 12.04 15.64 3.82
C HIS A 234 11.43 17.04 4.04
N PRO A 235 10.11 17.14 4.31
CA PRO A 235 9.53 18.33 4.91
C PRO A 235 10.30 18.81 6.15
N ALA A 236 10.19 20.11 6.43
CA ALA A 236 10.91 20.69 7.55
C ALA A 236 10.28 20.29 8.88
N GLY A 237 11.09 19.93 9.86
CA GLY A 237 10.66 19.91 11.26
C GLY A 237 10.64 21.32 11.85
N TYR A 238 9.94 21.51 12.97
CA TYR A 238 9.81 22.81 13.62
C TYR A 238 10.17 22.74 15.10
N VAL A 239 10.87 23.75 15.60
CA VAL A 239 11.02 23.98 17.05
C VAL A 239 10.13 25.15 17.43
N LEU A 240 9.15 24.88 18.27
CA LEU A 240 8.33 25.90 18.91
C LEU A 240 8.90 26.19 20.30
N GLY A 241 9.06 27.47 20.63
CA GLY A 241 9.39 27.90 21.97
C GLY A 241 8.21 27.79 22.91
N ALA A 242 8.47 27.94 24.21
CA ALA A 242 7.44 27.88 25.25
C ALA A 242 6.30 28.90 25.05
N ALA A 243 6.54 30.04 24.38
CA ALA A 243 5.51 31.02 24.06
C ALA A 243 4.78 30.74 22.72
N GLY A 244 5.18 29.68 21.98
CA GLY A 244 4.59 29.27 20.71
C GLY A 244 5.23 29.90 19.46
N GLU A 245 6.30 30.69 19.64
CA GLU A 245 7.10 31.24 18.55
C GLU A 245 7.95 30.15 17.88
N ILE A 246 8.20 30.30 16.57
CA ILE A 246 9.09 29.36 15.86
C ILE A 246 10.54 29.75 16.18
N LYS A 247 11.24 28.92 16.95
CA LYS A 247 12.67 29.09 17.28
C LYS A 247 13.59 28.59 16.17
N ALA A 248 13.19 27.52 15.47
CA ALA A 248 13.98 26.95 14.39
C ALA A 248 13.12 26.16 13.40
N GLN A 249 13.62 26.04 12.17
CA GLN A 249 13.10 25.14 11.13
C GLN A 249 14.22 24.18 10.71
N LEU A 250 13.96 22.88 10.77
CA LEU A 250 14.89 21.82 10.42
C LEU A 250 14.88 21.59 8.90
N LYS A 251 15.41 22.57 8.15
CA LYS A 251 15.41 22.58 6.68
C LYS A 251 16.29 21.49 6.09
N ARG A 252 16.00 21.13 4.82
CA ARG A 252 16.76 20.16 4.01
C ARG A 252 18.26 20.46 4.03
N THR A 253 19.07 19.44 4.31
CA THR A 253 20.54 19.48 4.27
C THR A 253 21.14 18.69 3.11
N GLY A 254 20.34 17.88 2.42
CA GLY A 254 20.75 17.13 1.22
C GLY A 254 19.55 16.68 0.36
N LEU A 255 19.85 15.95 -0.71
CA LEU A 255 18.86 15.33 -1.59
C LEU A 255 18.17 14.14 -0.90
N PRO A 256 16.95 13.74 -1.29
CA PRO A 256 16.39 12.47 -0.87
C PRO A 256 17.36 11.29 -1.07
N LEU A 257 17.29 10.31 -0.17
CA LEU A 257 18.11 9.10 -0.23
C LEU A 257 17.76 8.29 -1.49
N GLY A 258 18.75 7.61 -2.07
CA GLY A 258 18.59 6.77 -3.25
C GLY A 258 18.78 7.51 -4.58
N ILE A 259 18.67 8.85 -4.62
CA ILE A 259 18.80 9.62 -5.87
C ILE A 259 20.23 9.56 -6.43
N LYS A 260 21.23 9.69 -5.57
CA LYS A 260 22.66 9.64 -5.93
C LYS A 260 23.45 8.94 -4.82
N PRO A 261 24.25 7.90 -5.12
CA PRO A 261 25.00 7.17 -4.10
C PRO A 261 25.99 8.04 -3.30
N ASP A 262 26.71 8.94 -3.99
CA ASP A 262 27.82 9.72 -3.40
C ASP A 262 27.36 11.07 -2.81
N VAL A 263 26.21 11.09 -2.12
CA VAL A 263 25.70 12.30 -1.45
C VAL A 263 26.10 12.30 0.04
N ALA A 264 26.77 13.37 0.46
CA ALA A 264 27.02 13.65 1.86
C ALA A 264 25.85 14.42 2.48
N TYR A 265 25.52 14.12 3.74
CA TYR A 265 24.46 14.77 4.50
C TYR A 265 25.09 15.51 5.67
N PRO A 266 25.42 16.81 5.54
CA PRO A 266 26.01 17.55 6.64
C PRO A 266 24.98 17.68 7.77
N PRO A 267 25.36 17.39 9.03
CA PRO A 267 24.51 17.66 10.17
C PRO A 267 24.41 19.17 10.39
N ALA A 268 23.23 19.65 10.78
CA ALA A 268 23.05 21.01 11.24
C ALA A 268 23.71 21.25 12.60
N ILE A 269 23.93 22.52 12.92
CA ILE A 269 24.55 22.94 14.19
C ILE A 269 23.69 22.49 15.37
N ALA A 270 24.36 22.01 16.43
CA ALA A 270 23.71 21.60 17.66
C ALA A 270 22.91 22.77 18.25
N THR A 271 21.61 22.51 18.50
CA THR A 271 20.66 23.51 18.97
C THR A 271 20.15 23.11 20.35
N GLY A 272 20.11 24.07 21.29
CA GLY A 272 19.61 23.85 22.65
C GLY A 272 18.09 23.86 22.73
N LEU A 273 17.55 23.01 23.60
CA LEU A 273 16.14 22.94 23.94
C LEU A 273 15.92 23.48 25.35
N SER A 274 15.10 24.52 25.44
CA SER A 274 14.67 25.12 26.70
C SER A 274 13.44 24.37 27.24
N LEU A 275 13.20 24.50 28.54
CA LEU A 275 11.98 23.97 29.16
C LEU A 275 10.73 24.51 28.44
N GLY A 276 9.80 23.63 28.10
CA GLY A 276 8.59 23.96 27.36
C GLY A 276 8.75 24.02 25.83
N ASP A 277 9.97 23.91 25.30
CA ASP A 277 10.17 23.81 23.85
C ASP A 277 9.58 22.51 23.30
N ILE A 278 9.00 22.59 22.11
CA ILE A 278 8.40 21.48 21.38
C ILE A 278 9.11 21.33 20.04
N LEU A 279 9.67 20.15 19.80
CA LEU A 279 10.17 19.74 18.48
C LEU A 279 9.11 18.88 17.79
N LEU A 280 8.70 19.31 16.60
CA LEU A 280 7.63 18.74 15.79
C LEU A 280 8.22 18.19 14.48
N LEU A 281 8.06 16.89 14.25
CA LEU A 281 8.49 16.17 13.06
C LEU A 281 7.27 15.52 12.40
N LEU A 282 7.09 15.70 11.09
CA LEU A 282 5.87 15.34 10.38
C LEU A 282 6.19 14.89 8.96
N THR A 283 5.37 14.00 8.42
CA THR A 283 5.34 13.68 6.99
C THR A 283 4.39 14.63 6.25
N ASP A 284 4.52 14.68 4.93
CA ASP A 284 3.72 15.54 4.05
C ASP A 284 2.24 15.14 4.03
N GLY A 285 1.87 13.88 4.28
CA GLY A 285 0.44 13.52 4.37
C GLY A 285 -0.37 14.26 5.45
N ILE A 286 0.27 14.97 6.40
CA ILE A 286 -0.40 15.95 7.28
C ILE A 286 -0.55 17.30 6.59
N GLU A 287 0.53 17.80 5.97
CA GLU A 287 0.55 19.11 5.31
C GLU A 287 -0.36 19.11 4.08
N GLU A 288 -0.29 18.06 3.27
CA GLU A 288 -0.99 17.88 1.99
C GLU A 288 -2.38 17.28 2.14
N ALA A 289 -2.84 16.99 3.37
CA ALA A 289 -4.19 16.52 3.62
C ALA A 289 -5.22 17.47 2.97
N MET A 290 -6.14 16.89 2.19
CA MET A 290 -7.12 17.65 1.41
C MET A 290 -8.50 17.60 2.04
N SER A 291 -9.17 18.76 2.04
CA SER A 291 -10.62 18.83 2.27
C SER A 291 -11.39 18.49 0.99
N PRO A 292 -12.71 18.22 1.07
CA PRO A 292 -13.51 17.86 -0.10
C PRO A 292 -13.60 18.94 -1.20
N ASP A 293 -13.27 20.19 -0.88
CA ASP A 293 -13.14 21.31 -1.82
C ASP A 293 -11.72 21.48 -2.37
N GLU A 294 -10.87 20.45 -2.23
CA GLU A 294 -9.48 20.39 -2.73
C GLU A 294 -8.53 21.44 -2.09
N THR A 295 -8.90 21.99 -0.92
CA THR A 295 -8.02 22.86 -0.16
C THR A 295 -7.02 22.04 0.66
N ILE A 296 -5.75 22.45 0.65
CA ILE A 296 -4.67 21.82 1.42
C ILE A 296 -4.71 22.26 2.90
N PHE A 297 -4.42 21.33 3.82
CA PHE A 297 -4.39 21.58 5.27
C PHE A 297 -3.32 22.60 5.65
N GLY A 298 -2.09 22.40 5.18
CA GLY A 298 -1.01 23.36 5.19
C GLY A 298 -0.29 23.54 6.53
N THR A 299 0.94 24.03 6.44
CA THR A 299 1.84 24.28 7.58
C THR A 299 1.24 25.19 8.66
N GLU A 300 0.51 26.26 8.33
CA GLU A 300 0.06 27.21 9.36
C GLU A 300 -0.93 26.56 10.35
N ARG A 301 -1.86 25.74 9.86
CA ARG A 301 -2.82 25.03 10.72
C ARG A 301 -2.13 24.04 11.66
N ILE A 302 -1.12 23.34 11.15
CA ILE A 302 -0.27 22.44 11.94
C ILE A 302 0.34 23.20 13.13
N LEU A 303 0.94 24.36 12.87
CA LEU A 303 1.59 25.19 13.89
C LEU A 303 0.57 25.77 14.87
N GLU A 304 -0.60 26.22 14.41
CA GLU A 304 -1.69 26.69 15.26
C GLU A 304 -2.18 25.62 16.24
N ILE A 305 -2.36 24.38 15.77
CA ILE A 305 -2.78 23.26 16.62
C ILE A 305 -1.72 22.93 17.65
N ALA A 306 -0.44 22.88 17.25
CA ALA A 306 0.66 22.66 18.18
C ALA A 306 0.75 23.77 19.24
N ARG A 307 0.59 25.05 18.83
CA ARG A 307 0.55 26.20 19.76
C ARG A 307 -0.62 26.11 20.74
N ALA A 308 -1.82 25.75 20.26
CA ALA A 308 -3.02 25.66 21.08
C ALA A 308 -2.97 24.52 22.11
N ASN A 309 -2.20 23.46 21.81
CA ASN A 309 -2.06 22.29 22.68
C ASN A 309 -0.71 22.23 23.40
N ARG A 310 0.11 23.29 23.37
CA ARG A 310 1.49 23.28 23.90
C ARG A 310 1.62 22.89 25.37
N GLU A 311 0.60 23.17 26.18
CA GLU A 311 0.61 22.84 27.61
C GLU A 311 0.27 21.37 27.88
N LYS A 312 -0.27 20.66 26.89
CA LYS A 312 -0.62 19.23 26.96
C LYS A 312 0.61 18.33 26.80
N SER A 313 0.43 17.04 27.02
CA SER A 313 1.47 16.02 26.75
C SER A 313 1.78 15.93 25.24
N ALA A 314 2.97 15.41 24.91
CA ALA A 314 3.37 15.14 23.54
C ALA A 314 2.35 14.24 22.83
N ARG A 315 1.80 13.26 23.55
CA ARG A 315 0.78 12.35 23.02
C ARG A 315 -0.51 13.08 22.65
N GLU A 316 -1.01 13.95 23.52
CA GLU A 316 -2.21 14.73 23.26
C GLU A 316 -2.03 15.72 22.09
N ILE A 317 -0.82 16.27 21.90
CA ILE A 317 -0.52 17.13 20.74
C ILE A 317 -0.59 16.32 19.45
N VAL A 318 0.03 15.14 19.44
CA VAL A 318 0.03 14.22 18.29
C VAL A 318 -1.40 13.76 17.95
N ASP A 319 -2.18 13.36 18.95
CA ASP A 319 -3.59 12.97 18.76
C ASP A 319 -4.45 14.16 18.28
N ALA A 320 -4.18 15.37 18.76
CA ALA A 320 -4.89 16.58 18.31
C ALA A 320 -4.59 16.93 16.84
N LEU A 321 -3.34 16.78 16.40
CA LEU A 321 -2.96 16.96 14.99
C LEU A 321 -3.70 15.97 14.09
N TYR A 322 -3.69 14.68 14.46
CA TYR A 322 -4.39 13.66 13.68
C TYR A 322 -5.90 13.91 13.63
N ALA A 323 -6.53 14.23 14.77
CA ALA A 323 -7.96 14.52 14.81
C ALA A 323 -8.33 15.72 13.93
N ALA A 324 -7.50 16.76 13.91
CA ALA A 324 -7.73 17.95 13.07
C ALA A 324 -7.61 17.63 11.58
N VAL A 325 -6.63 16.80 11.17
CA VAL A 325 -6.50 16.32 9.79
C VAL A 325 -7.75 15.53 9.38
N ARG A 326 -8.19 14.58 10.21
CA ARG A 326 -9.40 13.78 9.94
C ARG A 326 -10.66 14.64 9.84
N GLN A 327 -10.80 15.63 10.71
CA GLN A 327 -11.92 16.56 10.69
C GLN A 327 -11.90 17.45 9.43
N PHE A 328 -10.73 17.96 9.04
CA PHE A 328 -10.57 18.79 7.86
C PHE A 328 -10.90 18.04 6.57
N ALA A 329 -10.48 16.79 6.48
CA ALA A 329 -10.84 15.87 5.40
C ALA A 329 -12.31 15.39 5.47
N GLN A 330 -13.12 15.83 6.44
CA GLN A 330 -14.49 15.36 6.67
C GLN A 330 -14.61 13.83 6.79
N ASN A 331 -13.58 13.19 7.33
CA ASN A 331 -13.47 11.73 7.44
C ASN A 331 -13.57 10.97 6.11
N THR A 332 -13.26 11.60 4.97
CA THR A 332 -13.04 10.87 3.71
C THR A 332 -11.89 9.85 3.85
N PRO A 333 -11.80 8.86 2.96
CA PRO A 333 -10.64 7.99 2.89
C PRO A 333 -9.36 8.82 2.79
N GLN A 334 -8.35 8.42 3.57
CA GLN A 334 -7.07 9.10 3.62
C GLN A 334 -6.34 8.89 2.29
N LEU A 335 -5.75 9.94 1.75
CA LEU A 335 -5.07 9.91 0.44
C LEU A 335 -3.59 9.51 0.56
N ASP A 336 -2.96 9.83 1.68
CA ASP A 336 -1.54 9.60 1.93
C ASP A 336 -1.28 9.33 3.41
N ASP A 337 -0.17 8.68 3.75
CA ASP A 337 0.16 8.29 5.11
C ASP A 337 0.31 9.50 6.05
N VAL A 338 -0.14 9.35 7.30
CA VAL A 338 -0.09 10.43 8.30
C VAL A 338 0.81 10.03 9.44
N THR A 339 1.97 10.66 9.52
CA THR A 339 2.97 10.40 10.57
C THR A 339 3.38 11.68 11.27
N ALA A 340 3.42 11.62 12.61
CA ALA A 340 3.84 12.72 13.46
C ALA A 340 4.66 12.21 14.64
N VAL A 341 5.71 12.96 14.99
CA VAL A 341 6.47 12.79 16.22
C VAL A 341 6.64 14.13 16.92
N VAL A 342 6.30 14.16 18.21
CA VAL A 342 6.45 15.33 19.09
C VAL A 342 7.41 14.98 20.21
N ILE A 343 8.37 15.88 20.45
CA ILE A 343 9.31 15.83 21.57
C ILE A 343 9.16 17.14 22.34
N LYS A 344 8.71 17.07 23.59
CA LYS A 344 8.53 18.21 24.48
C LYS A 344 9.55 18.17 25.61
N THR A 345 10.20 19.29 25.89
CA THR A 345 11.15 19.39 27.00
C THR A 345 10.39 19.71 28.29
N VAL A 346 10.51 18.87 29.32
CA VAL A 346 9.74 18.92 30.59
C VAL A 346 10.57 19.02 31.85
#